data_AF-A0A816X705-F1
#
_entry.id   AF-A0A816X705-F1
#
_cell.length_a   1.000
_cell.length_b   1.000
_cell.length_c   1.000
_cell.angle_alpha   90.00
_cell.angle_beta   90.00
_cell.angle_gamma   90.00
#
_symmetry.space_group_name_H-M   'P 1'
#
loop_
_entity.id
_entity.type
_entity.pdbx_description
1 polymer ?
#
loop_
_entity_poly.entity_id
_entity_poly.type
_entity_poly.pdbx_seq_one_letter_code
_entity_poly.pdbx_strand_id
1 'polypeptide(L)' 'MKFFVSVALFFLFLNCFATAQTLIQDSCKTAASKDPTLKYDFCVQSLEQDPQSKTATTLEGLVLASITYAESKTTNVNS' A
#
# COMPACT_ATOMS: atom_id res chain seq x y z
N MET A 1 9.33 3.25 33.00
CA MET A 1 9.83 2.46 31.85
C MET A 1 8.73 2.06 30.87
N LYS A 2 7.55 1.59 31.32
CA LYS A 2 6.43 1.18 30.46
C LYS A 2 5.94 2.25 29.45
N PHE A 3 5.86 3.52 29.89
CA PHE A 3 5.42 4.65 29.04
C PHE A 3 6.36 4.94 27.88
N PHE A 4 7.67 4.95 28.13
CA PHE A 4 8.66 5.20 27.07
C PHE A 4 8.66 4.12 25.99
N VAL A 5 8.42 2.85 26.38
CA VAL A 5 8.27 1.73 25.44
C VAL A 5 7.03 1.89 24.57
N SER A 6 5.89 2.30 25.16
CA SER A 6 4.65 2.54 24.41
C SER A 6 4.80 3.65 23.38
N VAL A 7 5.49 4.74 23.75
CA VAL A 7 5.73 5.88 22.86
C VAL A 7 6.67 5.49 21.71
N ALA A 8 7.74 4.75 21.99
CA ALA A 8 8.66 4.26 20.96
C ALA A 8 7.96 3.33 19.94
N LEU A 9 7.10 2.42 20.42
CA LEU A 9 6.29 1.57 19.54
C LEU A 9 5.36 2.39 18.64
N PHE A 10 4.67 3.39 19.20
CA PHE A 10 3.79 4.27 18.42
C PHE A 10 4.53 4.98 17.29
N PHE A 11 5.73 5.51 17.56
CA PHE A 11 6.55 6.13 16.52
C PHE A 11 7.01 5.14 15.45
N LEU A 12 7.35 3.90 15.81
CA LEU A 12 7.69 2.85 14.83
C LEU A 12 6.52 2.53 13.89
N PHE A 13 5.30 2.43 14.43
CA PHE A 13 4.09 2.22 13.62
C PHE A 13 3.84 3.37 12.65
N LEU A 14 3.98 4.62 13.11
CA LEU A 14 3.80 5.80 12.25
C LEU A 14 4.83 5.87 11.11
N ASN A 15 6.10 5.55 11.40
CA ASN A 15 7.15 5.54 10.38
C ASN A 15 6.91 4.46 9.32
N CYS A 16 6.44 3.27 9.73
CA CYS A 16 6.07 2.21 8.80
C CYS A 16 4.94 2.67 7.85
N PHE A 17 3.91 3.31 8.40
CA PHE A 17 2.77 3.80 7.63
C PHE A 17 3.14 4.93 6.67
N ALA A 18 3.99 5.86 7.11
CA ALA A 18 4.51 6.93 6.26
C ALA A 18 5.34 6.37 5.09
N THR A 19 6.18 5.37 5.36
CA THR A 19 7.00 4.72 4.33
C THR A 19 6.12 4.04 3.29
N ALA A 20 5.10 3.29 3.72
CA ALA A 20 4.17 2.62 2.82
C ALA A 20 3.38 3.61 1.95
N GLN A 21 2.88 4.72 2.50
CA GLN A 21 2.19 5.76 1.71
C GLN A 21 3.10 6.36 0.63
N THR A 22 4.35 6.69 0.98
CA THR A 22 5.29 7.24 -0.01
C THR A 22 5.58 6.23 -1.13
N LEU A 23 5.71 4.94 -0.78
CA LEU A 23 5.93 3.86 -1.72
C LEU A 23 4.76 3.67 -2.70
N ILE A 24 3.52 3.73 -2.19
CA ILE A 24 2.29 3.66 -3.00
C ILE A 24 2.23 4.84 -3.98
N GLN A 25 2.46 6.06 -3.49
CA GLN A 25 2.43 7.25 -4.34
C GLN A 25 3.49 7.20 -5.45
N ASP A 26 4.75 6.87 -5.13
CA ASP A 26 5.82 6.80 -6.12
C ASP A 26 5.58 5.69 -7.16
N SER A 27 5.06 4.55 -6.72
CA SER A 27 4.72 3.44 -7.60
C SER A 27 3.58 3.81 -8.55
N CYS A 28 2.49 4.38 -8.03
CA CYS A 28 1.35 4.81 -8.85
C CYS A 28 1.70 5.96 -9.79
N LYS A 29 2.55 6.90 -9.36
CA LYS A 29 3.03 7.98 -10.21
C LYS A 29 3.86 7.44 -11.37
N THR A 30 4.75 6.49 -11.09
CA THR A 30 5.56 5.82 -12.11
C THR A 30 4.69 5.01 -13.07
N ALA A 31 3.71 4.28 -12.55
CA ALA A 31 2.78 3.49 -13.36
C ALA A 31 1.94 4.37 -14.30
N ALA A 32 1.33 5.43 -13.77
CA ALA A 32 0.53 6.39 -14.57
C ALA A 32 1.38 7.17 -15.58
N SER A 33 2.68 7.35 -15.33
CA SER A 33 3.60 7.98 -16.28
C SER A 33 3.98 7.03 -17.43
N LYS A 34 4.02 5.71 -17.18
CA LYS A 34 4.31 4.69 -18.19
C LYS A 34 3.10 4.30 -19.01
N ASP A 35 1.95 4.21 -18.36
CA ASP A 35 0.68 3.86 -18.99
C ASP A 35 -0.36 4.97 -18.74
N PRO A 36 -0.66 5.81 -19.73
CA PRO A 36 -1.62 6.90 -19.59
C PRO A 36 -3.07 6.40 -19.41
N THR A 37 -3.34 5.12 -19.63
CA THR A 37 -4.65 4.51 -19.32
C THR A 37 -4.82 4.23 -17.84
N LEU A 38 -3.72 4.03 -17.09
CA LEU A 38 -3.73 3.90 -15.64
C LEU A 38 -3.87 5.27 -14.98
N LYS A 39 -5.04 5.51 -14.38
CA LYS A 39 -5.28 6.72 -13.58
C LYS A 39 -4.56 6.61 -12.25
N TYR A 40 -3.70 7.58 -11.95
CA TYR A 40 -2.98 7.69 -10.67
C TYR A 40 -3.93 7.53 -9.47
N ASP A 41 -5.04 8.26 -9.49
CA ASP A 41 -6.01 8.27 -8.39
C ASP A 41 -6.66 6.90 -8.16
N PHE A 42 -7.00 6.21 -9.26
CA PHE A 42 -7.51 4.84 -9.21
C PHE A 42 -6.47 3.85 -8.65
N CYS A 43 -5.21 3.99 -9.05
CA CYS A 43 -4.11 3.16 -8.54
C CYS A 43 -3.93 3.33 -7.02
N VAL A 44 -3.88 4.58 -6.56
CA VAL A 44 -3.72 4.89 -5.13
C VAL A 44 -4.90 4.36 -4.34
N GLN A 45 -6.14 4.68 -4.75
CA GLN A 45 -7.33 4.20 -4.06
C GLN A 45 -7.40 2.67 -3.99
N SER A 46 -7.07 1.97 -5.08
CA SER A 46 -7.10 0.50 -5.13
C SER A 46 -6.09 -0.12 -4.16
N LEU A 47 -4.86 0.41 -4.10
CA LEU A 47 -3.83 -0.08 -3.19
C LEU A 47 -4.10 0.30 -1.73
N GLU A 48 -4.72 1.46 -1.48
CA GLU A 48 -5.10 1.86 -0.13
C GLU A 48 -6.30 1.08 0.43
N GLN A 49 -7.10 0.44 -0.43
CA GLN A 49 -8.17 -0.46 0.02
C GLN A 49 -7.62 -1.77 0.62
N ASP A 50 -6.39 -2.14 0.28
CA ASP A 50 -5.72 -3.31 0.82
C ASP A 50 -4.87 -2.96 2.06
N PRO A 51 -5.22 -3.48 3.25
CA PRO A 51 -4.45 -3.22 4.47
C PRO A 51 -3.02 -3.77 4.39
N GLN A 52 -2.75 -4.80 3.59
CA GLN A 52 -1.38 -5.31 3.43
C GLN A 52 -0.51 -4.35 2.61
N SER A 53 -1.04 -3.82 1.51
CA SER A 53 -0.40 -2.78 0.68
C SER A 53 -0.09 -1.52 1.49
N LYS A 54 -0.98 -1.12 2.41
CA LYS A 54 -0.76 0.01 3.35
C LYS A 54 0.36 -0.21 4.36
N THR A 55 0.83 -1.44 4.54
CA THR A 55 1.92 -1.78 5.46
C THR A 55 3.17 -2.25 4.74
N ALA A 56 3.15 -2.28 3.40
CA ALA A 56 4.30 -2.68 2.60
C ALA A 56 5.42 -1.64 2.72
N THR A 57 6.57 -2.09 3.20
CA THR A 57 7.79 -1.27 3.32
C THR A 57 8.72 -1.41 2.12
N THR A 58 8.45 -2.35 1.22
CA THR A 58 9.24 -2.63 0.01
C THR A 58 8.34 -2.73 -1.21
N LEU A 59 8.88 -2.41 -2.38
CA LEU A 59 8.16 -2.51 -3.65
C LEU A 59 7.68 -3.94 -3.93
N GLU A 60 8.51 -4.93 -3.62
CA GLU A 60 8.16 -6.35 -3.78
C GLU A 60 6.96 -6.72 -2.89
N GLY A 61 6.96 -6.30 -1.63
CA GLY A 61 5.84 -6.53 -0.72
C GLY A 61 4.57 -5.84 -1.20
N LEU A 62 4.68 -4.64 -1.78
CA LEU A 62 3.56 -3.91 -2.36
C LEU A 62 3.01 -4.62 -3.60
N VAL A 63 3.88 -5.13 -4.48
CA VAL A 63 3.47 -5.89 -5.68
C VAL A 63 2.75 -7.18 -5.27
N LEU A 64 3.28 -7.93 -4.30
CA LEU A 64 2.64 -9.16 -3.83
C LEU A 64 1.26 -8.87 -3.22
N ALA A 65 1.18 -7.88 -2.33
CA ALA A 65 -0.07 -7.48 -1.69
C ALA A 65 -1.13 -7.03 -2.71
N SER A 66 -0.73 -6.23 -3.69
CA SER A 66 -1.62 -5.74 -4.74
C SER A 66 -2.15 -6.85 -5.67
N ILE A 67 -1.31 -7.84 -6.01
CA ILE A 67 -1.74 -9.01 -6.79
C ILE A 67 -2.73 -9.85 -5.98
N THR A 68 -2.41 -10.18 -4.73
CA THR A 68 -3.32 -10.95 -3.85
C THR A 68 -4.65 -10.21 -3.65
N TYR A 69 -4.62 -8.89 -3.50
CA TYR A 69 -5.83 -8.08 -3.43
C TYR A 69 -6.66 -8.19 -4.72
N ALA A 70 -6.03 -8.04 -5.89
CA ALA A 70 -6.70 -8.19 -7.18
C ALA A 70 -7.29 -9.59 -7.39
N GLU A 71 -6.62 -10.65 -6.97
CA GLU A 71 -7.14 -12.03 -7.01
C GLU A 71 -8.39 -12.18 -6.12
N SER A 72 -8.36 -11.63 -4.90
CA SER A 72 -9.54 -11.64 -4.00
C SER A 72 -10.72 -10.84 -4.54
N LYS A 73 -10.43 -9.77 -5.32
CA LYS A 73 -11.42 -8.88 -5.94
C LYS A 73 -11.85 -9.33 -7.33
N THR A 74 -11.29 -10.40 -7.88
CA THR A 74 -11.75 -11.00 -9.14
C THR A 74 -12.53 -12.29 -8.89
N THR A 75 -12.17 -13.02 -7.83
CA THR A 75 -12.92 -14.18 -7.34
C THR A 75 -14.29 -13.84 -6.75
N ASN A 76 -14.55 -12.59 -6.38
CA ASN A 76 -15.87 -12.13 -5.92
C ASN A 76 -16.71 -11.46 -7.02
N VAL A 77 -16.16 -11.26 -8.23
CA VAL A 77 -16.89 -10.71 -9.39
C VAL A 77 -17.55 -11.82 -10.22
N ASN A 78 -17.19 -13.09 -9.96
CA ASN A 78 -17.71 -14.26 -10.67
C ASN A 78 -18.90 -14.97 -9.97
N SER A 79 -19.56 -14.34 -9.00
CA SER A 79 -20.77 -14.89 -8.34
C SER A 79 -22.04 -14.19 -8.81
#